data_AF-A0A2V8HQD5-F1
#
_entry.id   AF-A0A2V8HQD5-F1
#
_cell.length_a   1.000
_cell.length_b   1.000
_cell.length_c   1.000
_cell.angle_alpha   90.00
_cell.angle_beta   90.00
_cell.angle_gamma   90.00
#
_symmetry.space_group_name_H-M   'P 1'
#
loop_
_entity.id
_entity.type
_entity.pdbx_description
1 polymer ?
#
loop_
_entity_poly.entity_id
_entity_poly.type
_entity_poly.pdbx_seq_one_letter_code
_entity_poly.pdbx_strand_id
1 'polypeptide(L)'
;MLNDLDKLQGTWHITSLETDGAKMRASRFSDATVVIAGSRFMSLGMGQTYEGTVELGRAKKLKTFDLVFTAGPKRGTRNLGIYALDGGRWKLCLATRGDKRPERFATKKDSGLALETLERRAVARAKTPRQSSPPHPEEPEAVSSAPATELEGQWAMVSGVFNGAAMDASMVKWCTRVTRGDITTVMAGPQVMVKARFTLDGSAAPRAIDYVNLAGKTKGKSQAGVFDVDGATLRICIAEPGKPRPRDFASNPGDGRALTTWHRIDR
;
A
#
# COMPACT_ATOMS: atom_id res chain seq x y z
N MET A 1 17.58 9.29 21.26
CA MET A 1 17.64 7.81 21.15
C MET A 1 16.56 7.38 20.19
N LEU A 2 16.86 6.63 19.12
CA LEU A 2 15.81 6.12 18.23
C LEU A 2 14.89 5.19 19.03
N ASN A 3 13.59 5.44 18.97
CA ASN A 3 12.60 4.54 19.53
C ASN A 3 12.58 3.25 18.68
N ASP A 4 12.05 2.14 19.20
CA ASP A 4 12.05 0.89 18.43
C ASP A 4 11.16 0.97 17.18
N LEU A 5 10.15 1.86 17.15
CA LEU A 5 9.33 2.10 15.97
C LEU A 5 10.16 2.69 14.83
N ASP A 6 11.09 3.60 15.12
CA ASP A 6 12.04 4.17 14.15
C ASP A 6 12.92 3.06 13.53
N LYS A 7 13.34 2.09 14.36
CA LYS A 7 14.16 0.96 13.89
C LYS A 7 13.37 -0.05 13.07
N LEU A 8 12.05 -0.09 13.24
CA LEU A 8 11.13 -0.96 12.49
C LEU A 8 10.68 -0.34 11.16
N GLN A 9 10.92 0.95 10.91
CA GLN A 9 10.50 1.64 9.68
C GLN A 9 11.03 0.97 8.40
N GLY A 10 10.25 0.98 7.33
CA GLY A 10 10.60 0.43 6.03
C GLY A 10 10.09 -1.00 5.80
N THR A 11 10.65 -1.66 4.79
CA THR A 11 10.16 -2.94 4.29
C THR A 11 10.96 -4.11 4.85
N TRP A 12 10.23 -5.09 5.38
CA TRP A 12 10.73 -6.34 5.93
C TRP A 12 10.21 -7.51 5.12
N HIS A 13 11.05 -8.51 4.85
CA HIS A 13 10.68 -9.70 4.10
C HIS A 13 10.56 -10.88 5.05
N ILE A 14 9.47 -11.64 4.96
CA ILE A 14 9.27 -12.82 5.80
C ILE A 14 10.20 -13.93 5.29
N THR A 15 11.15 -14.35 6.14
CA THR A 15 12.09 -15.44 5.84
C THR A 15 11.68 -16.75 6.50
N SER A 16 10.84 -16.69 7.54
CA SER A 16 10.26 -17.87 8.20
C SER A 16 8.88 -17.55 8.74
N LEU A 17 7.93 -18.47 8.54
CA LEU A 17 6.58 -18.40 9.08
C LEU A 17 6.18 -19.77 9.64
N GLU A 18 5.71 -19.78 10.88
CA GLU A 18 5.15 -20.94 11.57
C GLU A 18 3.78 -20.56 12.14
N THR A 19 2.75 -21.35 11.85
CA THR A 19 1.39 -21.13 12.34
C THR A 19 0.91 -22.39 13.04
N ASP A 20 0.42 -22.27 14.27
CA ASP A 20 -0.11 -23.40 15.04
C ASP A 20 0.86 -24.61 15.10
N GLY A 21 2.15 -24.35 15.30
CA GLY A 21 3.21 -25.37 15.36
C GLY A 21 3.63 -25.93 14.00
N ALA A 22 2.96 -25.53 12.91
CA ALA A 22 3.26 -25.98 11.56
C ALA A 22 4.12 -24.94 10.82
N LYS A 23 5.34 -25.34 10.44
CA LYS A 23 6.19 -24.52 9.57
C LYS A 23 5.58 -24.45 8.17
N MET A 24 5.36 -23.23 7.70
CA MET A 24 4.85 -22.98 6.36
C MET A 24 5.96 -23.20 5.34
N ARG A 25 5.60 -23.67 4.14
CA ARG A 25 6.55 -23.77 3.01
C ARG A 25 6.86 -22.38 2.47
N ALA A 26 8.14 -22.10 2.19
CA ALA A 26 8.59 -20.78 1.72
C ALA A 26 7.83 -20.27 0.50
N SER A 27 7.41 -21.15 -0.42
CA SER A 27 6.58 -20.78 -1.59
C SER A 27 5.22 -20.16 -1.25
N ARG A 28 4.77 -20.24 0.01
CA ARG A 28 3.54 -19.58 0.48
C ARG A 28 3.75 -18.14 0.93
N PHE A 29 4.99 -17.73 1.18
CA PHE A 29 5.33 -16.43 1.78
C PHE A 29 6.62 -15.81 1.21
N SER A 30 7.17 -16.33 0.11
CA SER A 30 8.45 -15.88 -0.46
C SER A 30 8.41 -14.41 -0.91
N ASP A 31 7.23 -13.95 -1.33
CA ASP A 31 6.97 -12.57 -1.73
C ASP A 31 6.29 -11.77 -0.61
N ALA A 32 6.15 -12.37 0.58
CA ALA A 32 5.48 -11.74 1.70
C ALA A 32 6.37 -10.68 2.36
N THR A 33 5.81 -9.50 2.50
CA THR A 33 6.50 -8.36 3.10
C THR A 33 5.63 -7.67 4.15
N VAL A 34 6.29 -7.13 5.16
CA VAL A 34 5.69 -6.24 6.16
C VAL A 34 6.35 -4.88 6.03
N VAL A 35 5.55 -3.86 5.80
CA VAL A 35 5.99 -2.48 5.63
C VAL A 35 5.54 -1.68 6.83
N ILE A 36 6.46 -1.01 7.51
CA ILE A 36 6.15 -0.08 8.60
C ILE A 36 6.46 1.35 8.15
N ALA A 37 5.48 2.25 8.23
CA ALA A 37 5.65 3.66 7.90
C ALA A 37 4.94 4.52 8.95
N GLY A 38 5.71 5.29 9.72
CA GLY A 38 5.23 5.90 10.97
C GLY A 38 4.72 4.80 11.91
N SER A 39 3.47 4.93 12.35
CA SER A 39 2.76 3.91 13.13
C SER A 39 1.90 2.98 12.28
N ARG A 40 1.95 3.05 10.95
CA ARG A 40 1.13 2.22 10.05
C ARG A 40 1.88 0.95 9.64
N PHE A 41 1.16 -0.17 9.51
CA PHE A 41 1.68 -1.39 8.89
C PHE A 41 0.88 -1.78 7.65
N MET A 42 1.56 -2.45 6.72
CA MET A 42 0.95 -3.28 5.68
C MET A 42 1.62 -4.64 5.65
N SER A 43 0.82 -5.70 5.55
CA SER A 43 1.27 -7.04 5.21
C SER A 43 0.82 -7.37 3.79
N LEU A 44 1.80 -7.66 2.93
CA LEU A 44 1.65 -7.93 1.50
C LEU A 44 2.11 -9.36 1.19
N GLY A 45 1.72 -9.91 0.03
CA GLY A 45 2.24 -11.18 -0.49
C GLY A 45 1.71 -12.46 0.17
N MET A 46 0.82 -12.35 1.17
CA MET A 46 0.14 -13.48 1.83
C MET A 46 -1.29 -13.70 1.32
N GLY A 47 -1.59 -13.28 0.09
CA GLY A 47 -2.93 -13.28 -0.48
C GLY A 47 -3.63 -11.93 -0.32
N GLN A 48 -4.46 -11.77 0.70
CA GLN A 48 -5.09 -10.48 0.99
C GLN A 48 -4.08 -9.52 1.63
N THR A 49 -4.16 -8.24 1.26
CA THR A 49 -3.42 -7.18 1.94
C THR A 49 -4.09 -6.88 3.28
N TYR A 50 -3.30 -6.93 4.35
CA TYR A 50 -3.74 -6.48 5.66
C TYR A 50 -3.08 -5.16 6.01
N GLU A 51 -3.82 -4.26 6.60
CA GLU A 51 -3.32 -2.94 6.98
C GLU A 51 -3.94 -2.43 8.28
N GLY A 52 -3.21 -1.54 8.93
CA GLY A 52 -3.61 -1.00 10.21
C GLY A 52 -2.51 -0.20 10.88
N THR A 53 -2.63 -0.01 12.18
CA THR A 53 -1.62 0.65 13.00
C THR A 53 -0.89 -0.34 13.90
N VAL A 54 0.32 0.04 14.31
CA VAL A 54 1.15 -0.69 15.25
C VAL A 54 1.21 0.05 16.57
N GLU A 55 1.01 -0.69 17.65
CA GLU A 55 1.21 -0.19 19.01
C GLU A 55 2.36 -0.95 19.65
N LEU A 56 3.41 -0.22 20.03
CA LEU A 56 4.57 -0.78 20.71
C LEU A 56 4.46 -0.52 22.21
N GLY A 57 4.90 -1.50 22.99
CA GLY A 57 4.96 -1.35 24.44
C GLY A 57 5.92 -2.35 25.07
N ARG A 58 5.71 -2.60 26.37
CA ARG A 58 6.44 -3.59 27.14
C ARG A 58 5.51 -4.34 28.07
N ALA A 59 5.72 -5.64 28.18
CA ALA A 59 5.10 -6.50 29.17
C ALA A 59 6.21 -7.29 29.87
N LYS A 60 6.47 -6.94 31.15
CA LYS A 60 7.60 -7.48 31.91
C LYS A 60 8.93 -7.24 31.17
N LYS A 61 9.66 -8.31 30.83
CA LYS A 61 10.95 -8.26 30.11
C LYS A 61 10.78 -8.28 28.59
N LEU A 62 9.58 -8.49 28.07
CA LEU A 62 9.32 -8.62 26.64
C LEU A 62 8.80 -7.30 26.05
N LYS A 63 9.22 -7.02 24.82
CA LYS A 63 8.67 -5.92 24.03
C LYS A 63 7.39 -6.39 23.35
N THR A 64 6.34 -5.60 23.41
CA THR A 64 5.03 -5.92 22.83
C THR A 64 4.85 -5.21 21.49
N PHE A 65 4.17 -5.89 20.56
CA PHE A 65 3.87 -5.40 19.23
C PHE A 65 2.44 -5.80 18.88
N ASP A 66 1.53 -4.83 18.87
CA ASP A 66 0.13 -5.07 18.58
C ASP A 66 -0.23 -4.52 17.20
N LEU A 67 -0.94 -5.33 16.42
CA LEU A 67 -1.50 -4.92 15.15
C LEU A 67 -2.97 -4.57 15.36
N VAL A 68 -3.35 -3.33 15.07
CA VAL A 68 -4.74 -2.87 15.11
C VAL A 68 -5.21 -2.69 13.67
N PHE A 69 -6.10 -3.55 13.19
CA PHE A 69 -6.52 -3.54 11.79
C PHE A 69 -7.52 -2.41 11.54
N THR A 70 -7.18 -1.48 10.65
CA THR A 70 -8.04 -0.32 10.33
C THR A 70 -8.88 -0.51 9.07
N ALA A 71 -8.59 -1.54 8.26
CA ALA A 71 -9.32 -1.86 7.04
C ALA A 71 -9.41 -3.38 6.78
N GLY A 72 -10.17 -3.73 5.74
CA GLY A 72 -10.39 -5.11 5.33
C GLY A 72 -11.36 -5.88 6.24
N PRO A 73 -11.54 -7.20 6.02
CA PRO A 73 -12.51 -8.02 6.77
C PRO A 73 -12.21 -8.12 8.27
N LYS A 74 -10.99 -7.73 8.68
CA LYS A 74 -10.55 -7.70 10.09
C LYS A 74 -10.60 -6.31 10.72
N ARG A 75 -11.17 -5.30 10.04
CA ARG A 75 -11.27 -3.93 10.58
C ARG A 75 -11.87 -3.93 11.99
N GLY A 76 -11.23 -3.18 12.90
CA GLY A 76 -11.65 -3.05 14.30
C GLY A 76 -11.17 -4.16 15.22
N THR A 77 -10.54 -5.21 14.68
CA THR A 77 -9.89 -6.25 15.48
C THR A 77 -8.43 -5.90 15.77
N ARG A 78 -7.83 -6.61 16.73
CA ARG A 78 -6.40 -6.49 17.03
C ARG A 78 -5.74 -7.84 17.22
N ASN A 79 -4.51 -7.99 16.75
CA ASN A 79 -3.65 -9.12 17.10
C ASN A 79 -2.64 -8.65 18.16
N LEU A 80 -2.58 -9.36 19.28
CA LEU A 80 -1.61 -9.08 20.34
C LEU A 80 -0.32 -9.85 20.08
N GLY A 81 0.83 -9.20 20.23
CA GLY A 81 2.10 -9.83 19.91
C GLY A 81 3.28 -9.44 20.78
N ILE A 82 4.37 -10.18 20.61
CA ILE A 82 5.68 -9.83 21.16
C ILE A 82 6.68 -9.79 20.02
N TYR A 83 7.70 -8.95 20.18
CA TYR A 83 8.75 -8.84 19.17
C TYR A 83 10.14 -8.74 19.78
N ALA A 84 11.12 -9.16 18.99
CA ALA A 84 12.52 -8.95 19.24
C ALA A 84 13.17 -8.42 17.96
N LEU A 85 14.03 -7.42 18.10
CA LEU A 85 14.76 -6.82 17.00
C LEU A 85 16.25 -6.90 17.31
N ASP A 86 16.99 -7.62 16.48
CA ASP A 86 18.43 -7.86 16.64
C ASP A 86 19.13 -7.77 15.28
N GLY A 87 20.07 -6.82 15.12
CA GLY A 87 21.01 -6.79 13.99
C GLY A 87 20.40 -6.83 12.58
N GLY A 88 19.15 -6.40 12.38
CA GLY A 88 18.45 -6.47 11.09
C GLY A 88 17.56 -7.71 10.90
N ARG A 89 17.42 -8.53 11.95
CA ARG A 89 16.45 -9.62 12.08
C ARG A 89 15.34 -9.19 13.05
N TRP A 90 14.10 -9.26 12.58
CA TRP A 90 12.91 -8.99 13.36
C TRP A 90 12.16 -10.30 13.59
N LYS A 91 12.02 -10.71 14.85
CA LYS A 91 11.21 -11.86 15.24
C LYS A 91 9.90 -11.35 15.83
N LEU A 92 8.77 -11.84 15.32
CA LEU A 92 7.44 -11.41 15.70
C LEU A 92 6.59 -12.64 16.01
N CYS A 93 5.93 -12.66 17.17
CA CYS A 93 4.97 -13.70 17.53
C CYS A 93 3.62 -13.04 17.79
N LEU A 94 2.59 -13.41 17.04
CA LEU A 94 1.25 -12.80 17.07
C LEU A 94 0.20 -13.84 17.45
N ALA A 95 -0.73 -13.44 18.31
CA ALA A 95 -2.01 -14.11 18.46
C ALA A 95 -2.91 -13.72 17.28
N THR A 96 -3.11 -14.66 16.35
CA THR A 96 -3.95 -14.46 15.16
C THR A 96 -5.43 -14.76 15.43
N ARG A 97 -5.70 -15.42 16.56
CA ARG A 97 -7.02 -15.76 17.11
C ARG A 97 -6.97 -15.59 18.63
N GLY A 98 -8.07 -15.12 19.21
CA GLY A 98 -8.19 -14.88 20.66
C GLY A 98 -7.53 -13.57 21.12
N ASP A 99 -7.54 -13.37 22.44
CA ASP A 99 -7.12 -12.15 23.14
C ASP A 99 -5.89 -12.38 24.05
N LYS A 100 -5.30 -13.57 24.01
CA LYS A 100 -4.15 -13.92 24.83
C LYS A 100 -2.83 -13.58 24.11
N ARG A 101 -2.09 -12.64 24.67
CA ARG A 101 -0.75 -12.27 24.21
C ARG A 101 0.23 -13.46 24.35
N PRO A 102 1.09 -13.72 23.35
CA PRO A 102 2.15 -14.71 23.49
C PRO A 102 3.15 -14.36 24.60
N GLU A 103 3.52 -15.33 25.42
CA GLU A 103 4.50 -15.16 26.50
C GLU A 103 5.94 -15.53 26.06
N ARG A 104 6.09 -16.14 24.88
CA ARG A 104 7.38 -16.57 24.31
C ARG A 104 7.28 -16.69 22.79
N PHE A 105 8.43 -16.68 22.13
CA PHE A 105 8.55 -16.83 20.67
C PHE A 105 8.47 -18.30 20.24
N ALA A 106 7.30 -18.91 20.44
CA ALA A 106 7.03 -20.29 20.05
C ALA A 106 5.54 -20.47 19.75
N THR A 107 5.21 -21.34 18.80
CA THR A 107 3.83 -21.76 18.55
C THR A 107 3.66 -23.25 18.90
N LYS A 108 2.42 -23.68 19.07
CA LYS A 108 2.04 -25.09 19.27
C LYS A 108 0.80 -25.39 18.44
N LYS A 109 0.53 -26.67 18.21
CA LYS A 109 -0.72 -27.13 17.61
C LYS A 109 -1.92 -26.47 18.31
N ASP A 110 -2.79 -25.87 17.50
CA ASP A 110 -4.03 -25.19 17.91
C ASP A 110 -3.84 -23.99 18.87
N SER A 111 -2.65 -23.40 18.93
CA SER A 111 -2.36 -22.28 19.84
C SER A 111 -2.96 -20.93 19.41
N GLY A 112 -3.40 -20.81 18.15
CA GLY A 112 -3.83 -19.54 17.57
C GLY A 112 -2.67 -18.57 17.28
N LEU A 113 -1.43 -19.04 17.35
CA LEU A 113 -0.24 -18.20 17.23
C LEU A 113 0.43 -18.34 15.87
N ALA A 114 0.94 -17.22 15.36
CA ALA A 114 1.86 -17.16 14.23
C ALA A 114 3.21 -16.61 14.70
N LEU A 115 4.29 -17.32 14.38
CA LEU A 115 5.66 -16.89 14.62
C LEU A 115 6.34 -16.60 13.29
N GLU A 116 6.79 -15.37 13.15
CA GLU A 116 7.42 -14.84 11.96
C GLU A 116 8.87 -14.43 12.27
N THR A 117 9.75 -14.72 11.32
CA THR A 117 11.08 -14.09 11.27
C THR A 117 11.14 -13.30 9.97
N LEU A 118 11.50 -12.02 10.12
CA LEU A 118 11.61 -11.08 9.03
C LEU A 118 13.00 -10.48 9.00
N GLU A 119 13.47 -10.19 7.80
CA GLU A 119 14.77 -9.56 7.57
C GLU A 119 14.63 -8.42 6.59
N ARG A 120 15.48 -7.40 6.74
CA ARG A 120 15.67 -6.41 5.67
C ARG A 120 16.48 -7.09 4.59
N ARG A 121 15.95 -7.16 3.35
CA ARG A 121 16.85 -7.36 2.23
C ARG A 121 17.78 -6.15 2.21
N ALA A 122 19.09 -6.38 2.26
CA ALA A 122 20.03 -5.33 1.96
C ALA A 122 19.66 -4.82 0.56
N VAL A 123 19.15 -3.59 0.48
CA VAL A 123 19.22 -2.85 -0.76
C VAL A 123 20.71 -2.74 -0.99
N ALA A 124 21.26 -3.57 -1.88
CA ALA A 124 22.64 -3.44 -2.30
C ALA A 124 22.81 -1.98 -2.68
N ARG A 125 23.60 -1.27 -1.89
CA ARG A 125 23.96 0.14 -2.10
C ARG A 125 24.33 0.24 -3.57
N ALA A 126 23.56 1.01 -4.33
CA ALA A 126 23.70 1.14 -5.77
C ALA A 126 25.19 1.37 -6.11
N LYS A 127 25.84 0.31 -6.60
CA LYS A 127 27.10 0.40 -7.31
C LYS A 127 26.72 0.42 -8.77
N THR A 128 27.13 1.51 -9.42
CA THR A 128 27.09 1.84 -10.84
C THR A 128 26.97 0.59 -11.73
N PRO A 129 25.99 0.54 -12.67
CA PRO A 129 25.75 -0.67 -13.45
C PRO A 129 26.87 -0.88 -14.46
N ARG A 130 27.54 -2.04 -14.37
CA ARG A 130 28.24 -2.66 -15.50
C ARG A 130 27.45 -3.89 -15.91
N GLN A 131 27.15 -3.96 -17.20
CA GLN A 131 26.32 -4.94 -17.88
C GLN A 131 26.74 -6.40 -17.62
N SER A 132 25.77 -7.24 -17.26
CA SER A 132 25.60 -8.60 -17.78
C SER A 132 24.22 -9.15 -17.36
N SER A 133 23.44 -9.56 -18.37
CA SER A 133 22.01 -9.90 -18.43
C SER A 133 21.54 -11.14 -17.61
N PRO A 134 20.26 -11.58 -17.68
CA PRO A 134 19.07 -10.98 -17.06
C PRO A 134 18.28 -11.98 -16.16
N PRO A 135 17.47 -11.55 -15.19
CA PRO A 135 16.28 -12.30 -14.80
C PRO A 135 15.06 -11.72 -15.53
N HIS A 136 14.28 -12.62 -16.16
CA HIS A 136 12.87 -12.59 -16.59
C HIS A 136 12.18 -11.23 -16.86
N PRO A 137 11.43 -11.07 -17.97
CA PRO A 137 11.04 -9.78 -18.51
C PRO A 137 10.09 -9.03 -17.56
N GLU A 138 10.64 -8.09 -16.81
CA GLU A 138 9.90 -6.92 -16.39
C GLU A 138 9.50 -6.20 -17.67
N GLU A 139 8.22 -6.34 -18.01
CA GLU A 139 7.53 -5.62 -19.07
C GLU A 139 7.96 -4.15 -19.01
N PRO A 140 8.42 -3.54 -20.12
CA PRO A 140 9.11 -2.27 -20.08
C PRO A 140 8.29 -1.27 -19.28
N GLU A 141 8.87 -0.73 -18.19
CA GLU A 141 8.23 0.32 -17.43
C GLU A 141 7.79 1.38 -18.42
N ALA A 142 6.47 1.55 -18.60
CA ALA A 142 5.94 2.56 -19.50
C ALA A 142 6.38 3.92 -18.96
N VAL A 143 7.50 4.41 -19.48
CA VAL A 143 8.01 5.77 -19.31
C VAL A 143 7.35 6.59 -20.42
N SER A 144 6.60 7.60 -20.02
CA SER A 144 5.93 8.47 -20.97
C SER A 144 6.98 9.31 -21.71
N SER A 145 6.87 9.37 -23.04
CA SER A 145 7.58 10.33 -23.89
C SER A 145 6.68 11.51 -24.30
N ALA A 146 5.44 11.54 -23.81
CA ALA A 146 4.49 12.61 -24.11
C ALA A 146 4.90 13.92 -23.39
N PRO A 147 4.55 15.09 -23.95
CA PRO A 147 4.80 16.35 -23.29
C PRO A 147 4.09 16.43 -21.93
N ALA A 148 4.68 17.20 -21.01
CA ALA A 148 4.08 17.45 -19.71
C ALA A 148 2.68 18.04 -19.86
N THR A 149 1.75 17.54 -19.04
CA THR A 149 0.36 18.03 -18.99
C THR A 149 0.17 18.92 -17.76
N GLU A 150 -1.00 19.53 -17.61
CA GLU A 150 -1.34 20.27 -16.38
C GLU A 150 -1.34 19.40 -15.12
N LEU A 151 -1.39 18.07 -15.26
CA LEU A 151 -1.34 17.12 -14.16
C LEU A 151 0.09 16.73 -13.78
N GLU A 152 1.11 17.23 -14.48
CA GLU A 152 2.53 16.93 -14.25
C GLU A 152 2.95 17.19 -12.81
N GLY A 153 3.81 16.32 -12.29
CA GLY A 153 4.44 16.49 -10.98
C GLY A 153 4.02 15.46 -9.95
N GLN A 154 4.32 15.78 -8.68
CA GLN A 154 3.99 14.94 -7.53
C GLN A 154 2.86 15.57 -6.74
N TRP A 155 2.00 14.73 -6.20
CA TRP A 155 0.80 15.15 -5.48
C TRP A 155 0.60 14.30 -4.22
N ALA A 156 0.25 14.94 -3.12
CA ALA A 156 -0.19 14.30 -1.89
C ALA A 156 -1.72 14.17 -1.91
N MET A 157 -2.26 13.02 -1.51
CA MET A 157 -3.72 12.91 -1.40
C MET A 157 -4.23 13.75 -0.23
N VAL A 158 -5.30 14.51 -0.48
CA VAL A 158 -6.05 15.29 0.52
C VAL A 158 -7.28 14.52 0.98
N SER A 159 -7.96 13.84 0.06
CA SER A 159 -9.10 12.99 0.38
C SER A 159 -9.36 11.95 -0.72
N GLY A 160 -10.05 10.88 -0.36
CA GLY A 160 -10.56 9.89 -1.31
C GLY A 160 -11.88 9.29 -0.82
N VAL A 161 -12.83 9.09 -1.73
CA VAL A 161 -14.10 8.42 -1.49
C VAL A 161 -14.28 7.38 -2.58
N PHE A 162 -14.40 6.11 -2.20
CA PHE A 162 -14.58 4.99 -3.11
C PHE A 162 -15.93 4.33 -2.87
N ASN A 163 -16.80 4.35 -3.87
CA ASN A 163 -18.14 3.78 -3.81
C ASN A 163 -18.91 4.25 -2.55
N GLY A 164 -18.84 5.55 -2.25
CA GLY A 164 -19.43 6.17 -1.06
C GLY A 164 -18.67 6.00 0.26
N ALA A 165 -17.61 5.20 0.31
CA ALA A 165 -16.81 5.01 1.51
C ALA A 165 -15.59 5.96 1.51
N ALA A 166 -15.55 6.87 2.48
CA ALA A 166 -14.39 7.74 2.69
C ALA A 166 -13.16 6.92 3.11
N MET A 167 -12.01 7.25 2.53
CA MET A 167 -10.73 6.71 2.93
C MET A 167 -10.38 7.16 4.34
N ASP A 168 -9.76 6.27 5.10
CA ASP A 168 -9.22 6.61 6.41
C ASP A 168 -8.11 7.67 6.31
N ALA A 169 -8.09 8.62 7.25
CA ALA A 169 -7.14 9.74 7.24
C ALA A 169 -5.67 9.29 7.29
N SER A 170 -5.36 8.15 7.92
CA SER A 170 -4.01 7.59 7.93
C SER A 170 -3.59 7.03 6.57
N MET A 171 -4.55 6.50 5.80
CA MET A 171 -4.31 6.02 4.44
C MET A 171 -4.13 7.19 3.46
N VAL A 172 -4.96 8.23 3.59
CA VAL A 172 -4.86 9.46 2.77
C VAL A 172 -3.45 10.05 2.84
N LYS A 173 -2.89 10.22 4.04
CA LYS A 173 -1.54 10.76 4.24
C LYS A 173 -0.43 9.93 3.60
N TRP A 174 -0.70 8.66 3.31
CA TRP A 174 0.27 7.74 2.73
C TRP A 174 0.15 7.61 1.20
N CYS A 175 -0.93 8.16 0.63
CA CYS A 175 -1.19 8.14 -0.78
C CYS A 175 -0.45 9.27 -1.50
N THR A 176 0.34 8.91 -2.49
CA THR A 176 1.02 9.84 -3.39
C THR A 176 0.60 9.55 -4.83
N ARG A 177 0.57 10.59 -5.65
CA ARG A 177 0.38 10.49 -7.08
C ARG A 177 1.58 11.13 -7.78
N VAL A 178 2.14 10.44 -8.74
CA VAL A 178 3.21 10.95 -9.61
C VAL A 178 2.72 10.86 -11.04
N THR A 179 2.71 12.00 -11.72
CA THR A 179 2.32 12.09 -13.13
C THR A 179 3.50 12.59 -13.94
N ARG A 180 3.78 11.90 -15.06
CA ARG A 180 4.75 12.28 -16.06
C ARG A 180 4.17 12.13 -17.46
N GLY A 181 4.09 13.23 -18.20
CA GLY A 181 3.45 13.27 -19.51
C GLY A 181 2.01 12.79 -19.44
N ASP A 182 1.72 11.70 -20.15
CA ASP A 182 0.42 11.04 -20.23
C ASP A 182 0.27 9.83 -19.27
N ILE A 183 1.20 9.62 -18.34
CA ILE A 183 1.15 8.51 -17.39
C ILE A 183 1.03 9.03 -15.96
N THR A 184 0.10 8.46 -15.21
CA THR A 184 -0.09 8.73 -13.79
C THR A 184 0.04 7.44 -12.98
N THR A 185 0.76 7.50 -11.87
CA THR A 185 0.92 6.40 -10.91
C THR A 185 0.49 6.87 -9.55
N VAL A 186 -0.49 6.19 -8.96
CA VAL A 186 -0.95 6.40 -7.59
C VAL A 186 -0.41 5.27 -6.72
N MET A 187 0.25 5.63 -5.63
CA MET A 187 0.90 4.71 -4.70
C MET A 187 0.40 4.95 -3.28
N ALA A 188 0.19 3.89 -2.52
CA ALA A 188 0.04 3.92 -1.06
C ALA A 188 1.29 3.26 -0.45
N GLY A 189 2.24 4.07 -0.01
CA GLY A 189 3.58 3.58 0.34
C GLY A 189 4.24 2.83 -0.83
N PRO A 190 4.69 1.57 -0.66
CA PRO A 190 5.32 0.80 -1.72
C PRO A 190 4.31 0.13 -2.67
N GLN A 191 3.01 0.20 -2.39
CA GLN A 191 2.00 -0.44 -3.22
C GLN A 191 1.53 0.51 -4.33
N VAL A 192 1.65 0.07 -5.59
CA VAL A 192 1.01 0.74 -6.72
C VAL A 192 -0.49 0.41 -6.72
N MET A 193 -1.32 1.43 -6.49
CA MET A 193 -2.78 1.31 -6.53
C MET A 193 -3.32 1.49 -7.94
N VAL A 194 -2.80 2.49 -8.66
CA VAL A 194 -3.18 2.80 -10.04
C VAL A 194 -1.91 3.08 -10.81
N LYS A 195 -1.78 2.51 -12.00
CA LYS A 195 -0.84 2.95 -13.03
C LYS A 195 -1.62 2.99 -14.32
N ALA A 196 -1.80 4.18 -14.88
CA ALA A 196 -2.65 4.37 -16.05
C ALA A 196 -2.03 5.39 -17.01
N ARG A 197 -2.19 5.13 -18.31
CA ARG A 197 -2.06 6.16 -19.34
C ARG A 197 -3.37 6.93 -19.39
N PHE A 198 -3.32 8.24 -19.61
CA PHE A 198 -4.52 9.07 -19.69
C PHE A 198 -4.55 10.02 -20.88
N THR A 199 -5.75 10.43 -21.25
CA THR A 199 -6.01 11.55 -22.16
C THR A 199 -6.90 12.57 -21.47
N LEU A 200 -6.75 13.85 -21.83
CA LEU A 200 -7.53 14.96 -21.27
C LEU A 200 -8.32 15.64 -22.38
N ASP A 201 -9.57 15.99 -22.07
CA ASP A 201 -10.41 16.83 -22.91
C ASP A 201 -11.04 17.93 -22.06
N GLY A 202 -10.60 19.17 -22.29
CA GLY A 202 -11.07 20.36 -21.58
C GLY A 202 -12.20 21.10 -22.28
N SER A 203 -12.77 20.57 -23.37
CA SER A 203 -13.78 21.27 -24.19
C SER A 203 -15.14 21.42 -23.50
N ALA A 204 -15.40 20.64 -22.45
CA ALA A 204 -16.64 20.67 -21.68
C ALA A 204 -16.37 20.75 -20.17
N ALA A 205 -17.39 21.16 -19.42
CA ALA A 205 -17.38 21.17 -17.96
C ALA A 205 -18.40 20.15 -17.40
N PRO A 206 -18.00 19.24 -16.48
CA PRO A 206 -16.63 19.02 -16.00
C PRO A 206 -15.70 18.48 -17.08
N ARG A 207 -14.40 18.81 -16.97
CA ARG A 207 -13.38 18.42 -17.94
C ARG A 207 -13.16 16.91 -17.89
N ALA A 208 -13.02 16.27 -19.04
CA ALA A 208 -12.97 14.82 -19.14
C ALA A 208 -11.54 14.28 -19.06
N ILE A 209 -11.41 13.15 -18.38
CA ILE A 209 -10.17 12.36 -18.32
C ILE A 209 -10.51 10.90 -18.60
N ASP A 210 -9.76 10.27 -19.49
CA ASP A 210 -9.93 8.86 -19.81
C ASP A 210 -8.66 8.10 -19.47
N TYR A 211 -8.78 7.00 -18.73
CA TYR A 211 -7.68 6.15 -18.31
C TYR A 211 -7.66 4.86 -19.11
N VAL A 212 -6.45 4.39 -19.43
CA VAL A 212 -6.16 3.00 -19.80
C VAL A 212 -5.21 2.44 -18.75
N ASN A 213 -5.69 1.48 -17.97
CA ASN A 213 -4.90 0.87 -16.90
C ASN A 213 -3.72 0.07 -17.46
N LEU A 214 -2.53 0.33 -16.96
CA LEU A 214 -1.28 -0.31 -17.38
C LEU A 214 -0.87 -1.46 -16.44
N ALA A 215 -1.42 -1.52 -15.22
CA ALA A 215 -1.11 -2.54 -14.22
C ALA A 215 -2.33 -2.96 -13.39
N GLY A 216 -2.16 -4.00 -12.57
CA GLY A 216 -3.17 -4.48 -11.64
C GLY A 216 -4.28 -5.32 -12.31
N LYS A 217 -5.32 -5.65 -11.53
CA LYS A 217 -6.43 -6.52 -11.97
C LYS A 217 -7.26 -5.94 -13.13
N THR A 218 -7.15 -4.63 -13.35
CA THR A 218 -7.87 -3.91 -14.40
C THR A 218 -6.97 -3.56 -15.59
N LYS A 219 -5.75 -4.12 -15.68
CA LYS A 219 -4.83 -3.88 -16.81
C LYS A 219 -5.52 -4.05 -18.17
N GLY A 220 -5.29 -3.10 -19.07
CA GLY A 220 -5.90 -3.02 -20.40
C GLY A 220 -7.33 -2.48 -20.42
N LYS A 221 -8.00 -2.34 -19.26
CA LYS A 221 -9.35 -1.80 -19.20
C LYS A 221 -9.35 -0.27 -19.17
N SER A 222 -10.27 0.30 -19.92
CA SER A 222 -10.51 1.74 -19.94
C SER A 222 -11.47 2.18 -18.84
N GLN A 223 -11.26 3.37 -18.30
CA GLN A 223 -12.14 4.03 -17.34
C GLN A 223 -12.35 5.47 -17.76
N ALA A 224 -13.61 5.91 -17.73
CA ALA A 224 -13.97 7.29 -18.01
C ALA A 224 -14.08 8.08 -16.70
N GLY A 225 -13.69 9.34 -16.74
CA GLY A 225 -13.74 10.21 -15.59
C GLY A 225 -13.86 11.68 -15.94
N VAL A 226 -13.90 12.46 -14.88
CA VAL A 226 -13.82 13.91 -14.91
C VAL A 226 -12.73 14.39 -13.98
N PHE A 227 -12.13 15.53 -14.31
CA PHE A 227 -11.08 16.15 -13.52
C PHE A 227 -11.25 17.65 -13.48
N ASP A 228 -10.63 18.24 -12.46
CA ASP A 228 -10.55 19.68 -12.29
C ASP A 228 -9.23 20.02 -11.61
N VAL A 229 -8.60 21.10 -12.06
CA VAL A 229 -7.33 21.60 -11.53
C VAL A 229 -7.52 23.07 -11.19
N ASP A 230 -7.41 23.38 -9.90
CA ASP A 230 -7.48 24.75 -9.38
C ASP A 230 -6.20 25.03 -8.58
N GLY A 231 -5.26 25.72 -9.21
CA GLY A 231 -3.92 25.97 -8.67
C GLY A 231 -3.19 24.67 -8.29
N ALA A 232 -2.92 24.51 -7.00
CA ALA A 232 -2.28 23.32 -6.44
C ALA A 232 -3.27 22.19 -6.10
N THR A 233 -4.56 22.35 -6.38
CA THR A 233 -5.60 21.36 -6.06
C THR A 233 -6.03 20.59 -7.30
N LEU A 234 -5.99 19.27 -7.24
CA LEU A 234 -6.47 18.39 -8.29
C LEU A 234 -7.62 17.53 -7.76
N ARG A 235 -8.77 17.59 -8.42
CA ARG A 235 -9.90 16.68 -8.19
C ARG A 235 -10.05 15.74 -9.38
N ILE A 236 -10.22 14.45 -9.12
CA ILE A 236 -10.50 13.45 -10.16
C ILE A 236 -11.60 12.53 -9.66
N CYS A 237 -12.63 12.34 -10.48
CA CYS A 237 -13.67 11.35 -10.28
C CYS A 237 -13.66 10.33 -11.44
N ILE A 238 -13.32 9.08 -11.15
CA ILE A 238 -13.23 7.99 -12.13
C ILE A 238 -14.37 7.01 -11.90
N ALA A 239 -15.03 6.56 -12.97
CA ALA A 239 -15.99 5.47 -12.90
C ALA A 239 -15.29 4.10 -13.01
N GLU A 240 -15.93 3.05 -12.49
CA GLU A 240 -15.52 1.67 -12.74
C GLU A 240 -15.35 1.35 -14.24
N PRO A 241 -14.48 0.39 -14.60
CA PRO A 241 -14.28 0.01 -15.99
C PRO A 241 -15.59 -0.30 -16.74
N GLY A 242 -15.81 0.35 -17.88
CA GLY A 242 -17.00 0.19 -18.71
C GLY A 242 -18.27 0.90 -18.20
N LYS A 243 -18.20 1.62 -17.07
CA LYS A 243 -19.31 2.47 -16.59
C LYS A 243 -19.28 3.85 -17.25
N PRO A 244 -20.43 4.55 -17.31
CA PRO A 244 -20.49 5.88 -17.92
C PRO A 244 -19.64 6.90 -17.16
N ARG A 245 -19.16 7.90 -17.89
CA ARG A 245 -18.41 9.03 -17.34
C ARG A 245 -19.25 9.75 -16.26
N PRO A 246 -18.68 10.03 -15.07
CA PRO A 246 -19.32 10.87 -14.07
C PRO A 246 -19.61 12.27 -14.64
N ARG A 247 -20.67 12.92 -14.16
CA ARG A 247 -21.04 14.29 -14.57
C ARG A 247 -20.74 15.34 -13.50
N ASP A 248 -20.20 14.88 -12.38
CA ASP A 248 -19.99 15.61 -11.15
C ASP A 248 -18.84 15.00 -10.36
N PHE A 249 -18.39 15.71 -9.32
CA PHE A 249 -17.37 15.23 -8.39
C PHE A 249 -18.02 14.63 -7.14
N ALA A 250 -18.65 13.47 -7.32
CA ALA A 250 -19.31 12.74 -6.24
C ALA A 250 -19.09 11.22 -6.38
N SER A 251 -18.94 10.56 -5.23
CA SER A 251 -19.03 9.11 -5.11
C SER A 251 -19.96 8.74 -3.96
N ASN A 252 -21.01 7.99 -4.29
CA ASN A 252 -22.07 7.56 -3.41
C ASN A 252 -22.11 6.02 -3.33
N PRO A 253 -22.72 5.43 -2.29
CA PRO A 253 -22.85 3.99 -2.18
C PRO A 253 -23.52 3.36 -3.41
N GLY A 254 -22.82 2.42 -4.06
CA GLY A 254 -23.33 1.63 -5.18
C GLY A 254 -23.10 2.23 -6.57
N ASP A 255 -22.47 3.40 -6.68
CA ASP A 255 -22.22 4.04 -7.99
C ASP A 255 -20.92 3.58 -8.68
N GLY A 256 -20.05 2.85 -7.96
CA GLY A 256 -18.78 2.37 -8.49
C GLY A 256 -17.81 3.49 -8.86
N ARG A 257 -17.95 4.67 -8.27
CA ARG A 257 -17.06 5.82 -8.55
C ARG A 257 -15.94 5.93 -7.52
N ALA A 258 -14.86 6.56 -7.95
CA ALA A 258 -13.70 6.88 -7.14
C ALA A 258 -13.42 8.38 -7.25
N LEU A 259 -13.80 9.15 -6.22
CA LEU A 259 -13.47 10.56 -6.13
C LEU A 259 -12.21 10.74 -5.29
N THR A 260 -11.22 11.45 -5.82
CA THR A 260 -9.97 11.76 -5.11
C THR A 260 -9.62 13.23 -5.26
N THR A 261 -9.13 13.82 -4.17
CA THR A 261 -8.59 15.18 -4.13
C THR A 261 -7.13 15.12 -3.74
N TRP A 262 -6.31 15.93 -4.41
CA TRP A 262 -4.86 15.95 -4.28
C TRP A 262 -4.36 17.38 -4.14
N HIS A 263 -3.24 17.53 -3.44
CA HIS A 263 -2.49 18.78 -3.34
C HIS A 263 -1.12 18.59 -3.99
N ARG A 264 -0.72 19.52 -4.86
CA ARG A 264 0.57 19.49 -5.53
C ARG A 264 1.69 19.64 -4.49
N ILE A 265 2.71 18.80 -4.60
CA ILE A 265 3.92 18.91 -3.79
C ILE A 265 4.93 19.64 -4.66
N ASP A 266 4.98 20.96 -4.51
CA ASP A 266 6.05 21.75 -5.13
C ASP A 266 7.37 21.39 -4.43
N ARG A 267 8.42 21.15 -5.23
CA ARG A 267 9.80 21.01 -4.77
C ARG A 267 10.59 22.26 -5.11
#